data_AF-A0A818I4Z2-F1
#
_entry.id   AF-A0A818I4Z2-F1
#
_cell.length_a   1.000
_cell.length_b   1.000
_cell.length_c   1.000
_cell.angle_alpha   90.00
_cell.angle_beta   90.00
_cell.angle_gamma   90.00
#
_symmetry.space_group_name_H-M   'P 1'
#
loop_
_entity.id
_entity.type
_entity.pdbx_description
1 polymer ?
#
loop_
_entity_poly.entity_id
_entity_poly.type
_entity_poly.pdbx_seq_one_letter_code
_entity_poly.pdbx_strand_id
1 'polypeptide(L)'
;MCRWFAYIGEEPILLEDVLIKPKHSIVKQIDAHFLPNLHVTYDPHLHQRTLSSGVASDEHGPNHFTNVDGFGLGYYTGVAAEFNGDNVNRPCVYKNVRPPLNDFNLISLCAHTSSKCVFAHIRAATSLSSAVETNNHPFVFGRYLFMHNGMISSFLKIKVALLQKLSEKAYTNIFGTTDTEHVAALFFTHLGNDWDTELPMETLKKTMIKTLQGVLSLFQETTKENNETLLHSSLNFAVTDSCQLLAVRFSSMEEFEPPSLYYST
;
A
#
# COMPACT_ATOMS: atom_id res chain seq x y z
N MET A 1 -1.49 -11.61 -2.24
CA MET A 1 -1.48 -10.26 -1.62
C MET A 1 -0.08 -9.69 -1.67
N CYS A 2 0.00 -8.37 -1.79
CA CYS A 2 1.23 -7.61 -1.91
C CYS A 2 2.11 -7.70 -0.65
N ARG A 3 3.31 -7.13 -0.72
CA ARG A 3 4.18 -6.93 0.45
C ARG A 3 4.75 -5.52 0.39
N TRP A 4 4.94 -4.88 1.54
CA TRP A 4 5.57 -3.57 1.61
C TRP A 4 6.47 -3.42 2.82
N PHE A 5 7.35 -2.44 2.70
CA PHE A 5 8.30 -2.01 3.69
C PHE A 5 8.20 -0.49 3.85
N ALA A 6 8.30 -0.03 5.08
CA ALA A 6 8.42 1.39 5.40
C ALA A 6 9.54 1.60 6.41
N TYR A 7 10.34 2.63 6.20
CA TYR A 7 11.31 3.14 7.15
C TYR A 7 11.07 4.63 7.36
N ILE A 8 11.14 5.05 8.62
CA ILE A 8 11.24 6.45 9.00
C ILE A 8 12.17 6.57 10.20
N GLY A 9 13.13 7.49 10.15
CA GLY A 9 14.12 7.65 11.21
C GLY A 9 14.84 9.00 11.15
N GLU A 10 15.48 9.37 12.25
CA GLU A 10 16.24 10.62 12.35
C GLU A 10 17.53 10.58 11.52
N GLU A 11 18.16 9.41 11.48
CA GLU A 11 19.37 9.14 10.71
C GLU A 11 19.03 8.60 9.32
N PRO A 12 19.72 9.09 8.26
CA PRO A 12 19.55 8.53 6.93
C PRO A 12 20.09 7.10 6.89
N ILE A 13 19.34 6.19 6.28
CA ILE A 13 19.77 4.81 6.05
C ILE A 13 20.07 4.61 4.56
N LEU A 14 21.08 3.82 4.25
CA LEU A 14 21.35 3.41 2.88
C LEU A 14 20.23 2.50 2.38
N LEU A 15 19.68 2.78 1.20
CA LEU A 15 18.57 2.00 0.65
C LEU A 15 18.95 0.52 0.48
N GLU A 16 20.18 0.20 0.08
CA GLU A 16 20.67 -1.17 -0.04
C GLU A 16 20.62 -1.94 1.29
N ASP A 17 20.89 -1.28 2.42
CA ASP A 17 20.97 -1.90 3.75
C ASP A 17 19.60 -2.31 4.28
N VAL A 18 18.52 -1.74 3.77
CA VAL A 18 17.15 -2.09 4.15
C VAL A 18 16.38 -2.85 3.06
N LEU A 19 16.64 -2.55 1.78
CA LEU A 19 15.88 -3.13 0.67
C LEU A 19 16.54 -4.39 0.10
N ILE A 20 17.86 -4.55 0.16
CA ILE A 20 18.58 -5.62 -0.56
C ILE A 20 19.35 -6.56 0.37
N LYS A 21 20.25 -6.02 1.21
CA LYS A 21 21.13 -6.84 2.06
C LYS A 21 20.39 -7.72 3.06
N PRO A 22 19.33 -7.27 3.76
CA PRO A 22 18.70 -8.08 4.79
C PRO A 22 18.28 -9.45 4.25
N LYS A 23 18.46 -10.50 5.06
CA LYS A 23 18.15 -11.88 4.65
C LYS A 23 16.70 -12.03 4.17
N HIS A 24 15.79 -11.25 4.76
CA HIS A 24 14.37 -11.24 4.47
C HIS A 24 13.92 -9.88 3.94
N SER A 25 14.77 -9.21 3.18
CA SER A 25 14.46 -7.89 2.61
C SER A 25 13.28 -7.95 1.65
N ILE A 26 12.65 -6.80 1.42
CA ILE A 26 11.46 -6.73 0.58
C ILE A 26 11.73 -7.34 -0.81
N VAL A 27 12.86 -7.04 -1.47
CA VAL A 27 13.16 -7.55 -2.83
C VAL A 27 13.32 -9.08 -2.90
N LYS A 28 13.57 -9.75 -1.77
CA LYS A 28 13.66 -11.23 -1.67
C LYS A 28 12.32 -11.85 -1.31
N GLN A 29 11.34 -11.04 -0.88
CA GLN A 29 10.00 -11.50 -0.53
C GLN A 29 9.10 -11.68 -1.77
N ILE A 30 9.69 -11.77 -2.97
CA ILE A 30 8.99 -12.13 -4.20
C ILE A 30 8.55 -13.59 -4.17
N ASP A 31 9.44 -14.49 -3.75
CA ASP A 31 9.29 -15.95 -3.81
C ASP A 31 9.69 -16.66 -2.51
N ALA A 32 10.16 -15.92 -1.50
CA ALA A 32 10.43 -16.47 -0.16
C ALA A 32 9.35 -16.03 0.84
N HIS A 33 8.66 -16.99 1.47
CA HIS A 33 7.87 -16.70 2.67
C HIS A 33 8.74 -16.78 3.91
N PHE A 34 8.58 -15.79 4.79
CA PHE A 34 9.33 -15.77 6.05
C PHE A 34 8.46 -15.86 7.29
N LEU A 35 7.14 -16.03 7.15
CA LEU A 35 6.23 -16.06 8.30
C LEU A 35 5.26 -17.26 8.25
N PRO A 36 5.75 -18.50 8.39
CA PRO A 36 4.91 -19.70 8.27
C PRO A 36 4.00 -20.01 9.48
N ASN A 37 4.08 -19.26 10.59
CA ASN A 37 3.56 -19.76 11.90
C ASN A 37 2.56 -18.84 12.62
N LEU A 38 1.93 -17.88 11.95
CA LEU A 38 1.07 -16.88 12.62
C LEU A 38 -0.28 -16.64 11.95
N HIS A 39 -0.64 -17.41 10.91
CA HIS A 39 -1.87 -17.15 10.16
C HIS A 39 -3.01 -18.07 10.61
N VAL A 40 -4.19 -17.47 10.77
CA VAL A 40 -5.43 -18.19 11.03
C VAL A 40 -6.20 -18.29 9.72
N THR A 41 -6.47 -19.51 9.28
CA THR A 41 -7.35 -19.77 8.13
C THR A 41 -8.78 -19.97 8.62
N TYR A 42 -9.74 -19.38 7.89
CA TYR A 42 -11.18 -19.56 8.15
C TYR A 42 -11.78 -20.41 7.04
N ASP A 43 -12.38 -21.54 7.42
CA ASP A 43 -13.16 -22.37 6.51
C ASP A 43 -14.64 -21.93 6.56
N PRO A 44 -15.20 -21.33 5.49
CA PRO A 44 -16.58 -20.86 5.46
C PRO A 44 -17.61 -22.01 5.46
N HIS A 45 -17.23 -23.23 5.07
CA HIS A 45 -18.12 -24.39 5.14
C HIS A 45 -18.18 -24.95 6.56
N LEU A 46 -17.03 -25.03 7.25
CA LEU A 46 -16.93 -25.58 8.60
C LEU A 46 -17.15 -24.54 9.70
N HIS A 47 -17.18 -23.25 9.37
CA HIS A 47 -17.25 -22.13 10.32
C HIS A 47 -16.16 -22.22 11.42
N GLN A 48 -15.01 -22.76 11.08
CA GLN A 48 -13.93 -23.05 12.02
C GLN A 48 -12.67 -22.26 11.66
N ARG A 49 -12.03 -21.73 12.70
CA ARG A 49 -10.71 -21.10 12.61
C ARG A 49 -9.64 -22.14 12.89
N THR A 50 -8.73 -22.33 11.94
CA THR A 50 -7.62 -23.28 12.06
C THR A 50 -6.30 -22.53 11.93
N LEU A 51 -5.40 -22.73 12.89
CA LEU A 51 -4.04 -22.21 12.77
C LEU A 51 -3.36 -22.92 11.59
N SER A 52 -2.88 -22.16 10.61
CA SER A 52 -2.23 -22.74 9.43
C SER A 52 -1.01 -23.56 9.86
N SER A 53 -0.93 -24.81 9.41
CA SER A 53 0.19 -25.70 9.70
C SER A 53 1.45 -25.24 8.96
N GLY A 54 2.33 -24.51 9.63
CA GLY A 54 3.80 -24.52 9.46
C GLY A 54 4.43 -24.18 8.10
N VAL A 55 3.63 -23.95 7.05
CA VAL A 55 4.10 -23.72 5.69
C VAL A 55 3.19 -22.66 5.09
N ALA A 56 3.78 -21.57 4.62
CA ALA A 56 3.04 -20.62 3.83
C ALA A 56 2.53 -21.33 2.56
N SER A 57 1.24 -21.27 2.32
CA SER A 57 0.56 -21.98 1.25
C SER A 57 -0.10 -20.99 0.30
N ASP A 58 -0.01 -21.26 -0.99
CA ASP A 58 -0.88 -20.65 -2.01
C ASP A 58 -2.35 -21.02 -1.83
N GLU A 59 -2.61 -22.08 -1.07
CA GLU A 59 -3.94 -22.58 -0.79
C GLU A 59 -4.50 -21.91 0.47
N HIS A 60 -5.61 -21.17 0.31
CA HIS A 60 -6.45 -20.61 1.38
C HIS A 60 -5.83 -19.49 2.25
N GLY A 61 -4.56 -19.11 2.05
CA GLY A 61 -3.94 -17.96 2.71
C GLY A 61 -4.20 -16.64 1.96
N PRO A 62 -4.28 -15.49 2.66
CA PRO A 62 -4.40 -14.20 1.96
C PRO A 62 -3.14 -13.88 1.16
N ASN A 63 -1.95 -14.33 1.58
CA ASN A 63 -0.69 -14.02 0.92
C ASN A 63 -0.34 -15.04 -0.17
N HIS A 64 -0.20 -14.58 -1.42
CA HIS A 64 0.21 -15.41 -2.55
C HIS A 64 1.73 -15.65 -2.46
N PHE A 65 2.22 -16.80 -2.96
CA PHE A 65 3.63 -17.16 -2.87
C PHE A 65 4.51 -16.25 -3.69
N THR A 66 4.16 -16.09 -4.96
CA THR A 66 4.86 -15.20 -5.88
C THR A 66 4.21 -13.83 -5.99
N ASN A 67 5.01 -12.77 -5.79
CA ASN A 67 4.62 -11.40 -6.07
C ASN A 67 5.55 -10.82 -7.15
N VAL A 68 5.18 -10.96 -8.42
CA VAL A 68 6.06 -10.62 -9.56
C VAL A 68 5.49 -9.51 -10.46
N ASP A 69 4.37 -8.91 -10.08
CA ASP A 69 3.62 -7.99 -10.94
C ASP A 69 4.14 -6.54 -10.90
N GLY A 70 5.11 -6.28 -10.04
CA GLY A 70 5.87 -5.05 -10.06
C GLY A 70 6.49 -4.67 -8.72
N PHE A 71 7.41 -3.73 -8.80
CA PHE A 71 8.07 -3.13 -7.66
C PHE A 71 7.94 -1.61 -7.74
N GLY A 72 7.81 -0.96 -6.60
CA GLY A 72 8.01 0.47 -6.50
C GLY A 72 8.69 0.87 -5.20
N LEU A 73 9.37 1.99 -5.28
CA LEU A 73 10.20 2.59 -4.26
C LEU A 73 9.90 4.09 -4.25
N GLY A 74 9.54 4.62 -3.10
CA GLY A 74 9.45 6.05 -2.83
C GLY A 74 10.39 6.42 -1.69
N TYR A 75 11.16 7.47 -1.85
CA TYR A 75 12.06 7.96 -0.82
C TYR A 75 12.19 9.48 -0.90
N TYR A 76 12.60 10.11 0.19
CA TYR A 76 12.69 11.55 0.25
C TYR A 76 14.14 12.02 0.27
N THR A 77 14.41 13.09 -0.47
CA THR A 77 15.71 13.77 -0.49
C THR A 77 15.49 15.27 -0.50
N GLY A 78 16.22 16.02 0.32
CA GLY A 78 16.19 17.50 0.30
C GLY A 78 16.75 18.12 -0.98
N VAL A 79 17.45 17.34 -1.80
CA VAL A 79 18.21 17.82 -2.97
C VAL A 79 17.34 18.63 -3.94
N ALA A 80 16.15 18.16 -4.32
CA ALA A 80 15.32 18.90 -5.26
C ALA A 80 14.85 20.27 -4.70
N ALA A 81 14.57 20.33 -3.40
CA ALA A 81 14.20 21.56 -2.71
C ALA A 81 15.35 22.59 -2.72
N GLU A 82 16.59 22.12 -2.53
CA GLU A 82 17.80 22.96 -2.55
C GLU A 82 18.01 23.68 -3.90
N PHE A 83 17.69 23.03 -5.02
CA PHE A 83 17.85 23.62 -6.36
C PHE A 83 16.64 24.42 -6.83
N ASN A 84 15.43 24.02 -6.46
CA ASN A 84 14.20 24.65 -6.96
C ASN A 84 13.76 25.86 -6.14
N GLY A 85 14.32 26.05 -4.93
CA GLY A 85 13.86 27.08 -3.99
C GLY A 85 12.44 26.82 -3.45
N ASP A 86 11.93 25.61 -3.65
CA ASP A 86 10.66 25.14 -3.08
C ASP A 86 10.97 24.49 -1.73
N ASN A 87 10.29 24.92 -0.66
CA ASN A 87 10.45 24.35 0.68
C ASN A 87 9.67 23.02 0.85
N VAL A 88 9.00 22.53 -0.19
CA VAL A 88 8.23 21.29 -0.13
C VAL A 88 9.13 20.08 -0.44
N ASN A 89 9.34 19.23 0.58
CA ASN A 89 10.06 17.97 0.43
C ASN A 89 9.18 16.92 -0.27
N ARG A 90 9.27 16.84 -1.60
CA ARG A 90 8.52 15.89 -2.44
C ARG A 90 9.26 14.54 -2.57
N PRO A 91 8.53 13.41 -2.64
CA PRO A 91 9.17 12.11 -2.77
C PRO A 91 9.76 11.92 -4.18
N CYS A 92 10.92 11.29 -4.25
CA CYS A 92 11.41 10.64 -5.45
C CYS A 92 10.78 9.25 -5.56
N VAL A 93 10.28 8.87 -6.73
CA VAL A 93 9.61 7.58 -6.93
C VAL A 93 10.20 6.85 -8.13
N TYR A 94 10.53 5.59 -7.91
CA TYR A 94 10.97 4.62 -8.90
C TYR A 94 9.95 3.49 -8.94
N LYS A 95 9.43 3.16 -10.14
CA LYS A 95 8.49 2.05 -10.34
C LYS A 95 8.91 1.24 -11.56
N ASN A 96 8.78 -0.08 -11.47
CA ASN A 96 9.09 -0.98 -12.55
C ASN A 96 8.22 -2.24 -12.44
N VAL A 97 7.95 -2.90 -13.57
CA VAL A 97 7.25 -4.18 -13.61
C VAL A 97 8.22 -5.37 -13.52
N ARG A 98 9.53 -5.14 -13.70
CA ARG A 98 10.54 -6.19 -13.59
C ARG A 98 10.78 -6.61 -12.13
N PRO A 99 11.14 -7.88 -11.90
CA PRO A 99 11.59 -8.32 -10.58
C PRO A 99 12.79 -7.49 -10.09
N PRO A 100 12.76 -6.92 -8.87
CA PRO A 100 13.75 -5.96 -8.39
C PRO A 100 15.19 -6.50 -8.34
N LEU A 101 15.38 -7.80 -8.06
CA LEU A 101 16.73 -8.41 -8.06
C LEU A 101 17.35 -8.54 -9.46
N ASN A 102 16.54 -8.46 -10.51
CA ASN A 102 17.00 -8.49 -11.90
C ASN A 102 17.13 -7.08 -12.49
N ASP A 103 16.91 -6.04 -11.69
CA ASP A 103 17.00 -4.65 -12.12
C ASP A 103 18.30 -4.01 -11.67
N PHE A 104 19.29 -3.98 -12.57
CA PHE A 104 20.59 -3.39 -12.28
C PHE A 104 20.53 -1.90 -11.95
N ASN A 105 19.53 -1.17 -12.47
CA ASN A 105 19.36 0.24 -12.16
C ASN A 105 18.85 0.42 -10.75
N LEU A 106 17.90 -0.41 -10.30
CA LEU A 106 17.44 -0.40 -8.91
C LEU A 106 18.58 -0.77 -7.95
N ILE A 107 19.36 -1.82 -8.26
CA ILE A 107 20.49 -2.22 -7.42
C ILE A 107 21.50 -1.07 -7.30
N SER A 108 21.87 -0.45 -8.43
CA SER A 108 22.78 0.69 -8.45
C SER A 108 22.23 1.88 -7.68
N LEU A 109 20.93 2.18 -7.82
CA LEU A 109 20.25 3.25 -7.10
C LEU A 109 20.30 3.00 -5.59
N CYS A 110 19.96 1.79 -5.15
CA CYS A 110 19.94 1.43 -3.74
C CYS A 110 21.33 1.50 -3.10
N ALA A 111 22.38 1.13 -3.83
CA ALA A 111 23.76 1.15 -3.33
C ALA A 111 24.34 2.55 -3.09
N HIS A 112 23.74 3.60 -3.68
CA HIS A 112 24.29 4.96 -3.64
C HIS A 112 23.32 6.01 -3.10
N THR A 113 22.16 5.59 -2.61
CA THR A 113 21.12 6.50 -2.14
C THR A 113 20.81 6.23 -0.68
N SER A 114 20.82 7.27 0.15
CA SER A 114 20.35 7.21 1.53
C SER A 114 19.12 8.08 1.72
N SER A 115 18.22 7.70 2.63
CA SER A 115 17.07 8.53 2.99
C SER A 115 16.65 8.31 4.44
N LYS A 116 16.00 9.33 5.01
CA LYS A 116 15.35 9.26 6.33
C LYS A 116 13.95 8.64 6.27
N CYS A 117 13.34 8.57 5.09
CA CYS A 117 12.01 8.02 4.90
C CYS A 117 11.93 7.25 3.58
N VAL A 118 11.57 5.97 3.67
CA VAL A 118 11.57 5.03 2.53
C VAL A 118 10.30 4.20 2.57
N PHE A 119 9.58 4.18 1.45
CA PHE A 119 8.50 3.25 1.16
C PHE A 119 8.95 2.32 0.02
N ALA A 120 8.79 1.02 0.19
CA ALA A 120 9.02 0.06 -0.89
C ALA A 120 7.89 -0.96 -0.92
N HIS A 121 7.49 -1.38 -2.10
CA HIS A 121 6.32 -2.22 -2.28
C HIS A 121 6.51 -3.18 -3.45
N ILE A 122 6.17 -4.45 -3.22
CA ILE A 122 6.04 -5.45 -4.28
C ILE A 122 4.57 -5.74 -4.46
N ARG A 123 4.11 -5.51 -5.68
CA ARG A 123 2.74 -5.73 -6.07
C ARG A 123 2.51 -7.20 -6.44
N ALA A 124 1.39 -7.71 -5.95
CA ALA A 124 0.74 -8.92 -6.42
C ALA A 124 -0.57 -8.48 -7.07
N ALA A 125 -0.59 -8.38 -8.39
CA ALA A 125 -1.77 -7.92 -9.12
C ALA A 125 -2.90 -8.92 -8.91
N THR A 126 -4.09 -8.42 -8.57
CA THR A 126 -5.29 -9.21 -8.75
C THR A 126 -5.48 -9.41 -10.26
N SER A 127 -6.04 -10.56 -10.65
CA SER A 127 -6.20 -11.01 -12.05
C SER A 127 -6.92 -10.03 -12.99
N LEU A 128 -7.52 -8.97 -12.45
CA LEU A 128 -8.23 -7.92 -13.18
C LEU A 128 -7.38 -6.67 -13.47
N SER A 129 -6.16 -6.57 -12.94
CA SER A 129 -5.35 -5.35 -13.01
C SER A 129 -4.04 -5.55 -13.78
N SER A 130 -3.79 -4.74 -14.80
CA SER A 130 -2.59 -4.87 -15.63
C SER A 130 -1.31 -4.60 -14.84
N ALA A 131 -0.25 -5.35 -15.18
CA ALA A 131 1.12 -5.12 -14.73
C ALA A 131 1.73 -3.96 -15.52
N VAL A 132 1.54 -2.73 -15.02
CA VAL A 132 2.06 -1.47 -15.57
C VAL A 132 2.57 -0.61 -14.43
N GLU A 133 3.56 0.24 -14.68
CA GLU A 133 4.24 1.01 -13.64
C GLU A 133 3.30 1.96 -12.90
N THR A 134 2.33 2.57 -13.57
CA THR A 134 1.35 3.48 -12.96
C THR A 134 0.51 2.80 -11.89
N ASN A 135 0.31 1.49 -11.98
CA ASN A 135 -0.47 0.70 -11.04
C ASN A 135 0.36 0.18 -9.85
N ASN A 136 1.67 0.41 -9.82
CA ASN A 136 2.52 -0.01 -8.71
C ASN A 136 2.52 1.04 -7.61
N HIS A 137 2.47 0.61 -6.36
CA HIS A 137 2.68 1.46 -5.19
C HIS A 137 4.16 1.89 -5.12
N PRO A 138 4.51 2.98 -4.39
CA PRO A 138 3.61 3.92 -3.72
C PRO A 138 2.96 4.94 -4.69
N PHE A 139 1.78 5.43 -4.34
CA PHE A 139 1.10 6.52 -5.06
C PHE A 139 1.46 7.87 -4.46
N VAL A 140 1.59 8.90 -5.30
CA VAL A 140 2.07 10.24 -4.91
C VAL A 140 0.91 11.24 -4.97
N PHE A 141 0.68 11.95 -3.87
CA PHE A 141 -0.24 13.08 -3.82
C PHE A 141 0.42 14.24 -3.08
N GLY A 142 0.85 15.26 -3.84
CA GLY A 142 1.63 16.37 -3.28
C GLY A 142 2.95 15.88 -2.69
N ARG A 143 3.15 16.09 -1.39
CA ARG A 143 4.31 15.56 -0.65
C ARG A 143 4.12 14.15 -0.10
N TYR A 144 2.92 13.59 -0.18
CA TYR A 144 2.58 12.34 0.49
C TYR A 144 2.80 11.12 -0.41
N LEU A 145 3.23 10.02 0.21
CA LEU A 145 3.22 8.68 -0.38
C LEU A 145 2.13 7.83 0.27
N PHE A 146 1.44 7.03 -0.54
CA PHE A 146 0.38 6.12 -0.09
C PHE A 146 0.60 4.69 -0.61
N MET A 147 0.45 3.70 0.26
CA MET A 147 0.55 2.27 -0.04
C MET A 147 -0.65 1.49 0.50
N HIS A 148 -0.93 0.35 -0.12
CA HIS A 148 -1.97 -0.58 0.31
C HIS A 148 -1.51 -2.02 0.12
N ASN A 149 -1.72 -2.85 1.14
CA ASN A 149 -1.70 -4.30 1.01
C ASN A 149 -3.08 -4.84 1.34
N GLY A 150 -3.77 -5.34 0.34
CA GLY A 150 -5.19 -5.53 0.48
C GLY A 150 -5.86 -5.74 -0.85
N MET A 151 -7.16 -5.95 -0.74
CA MET A 151 -8.07 -5.96 -1.87
C MET A 151 -9.38 -5.32 -1.43
N ILE A 152 -9.89 -4.48 -2.31
CA ILE A 152 -11.23 -3.94 -2.23
C ILE A 152 -12.12 -4.82 -3.09
N SER A 153 -12.93 -5.64 -2.44
CA SER A 153 -13.87 -6.51 -3.13
C SER A 153 -14.83 -5.72 -4.03
N SER A 154 -15.33 -6.35 -5.09
CA SER A 154 -16.30 -5.71 -6.01
C SER A 154 -15.92 -4.29 -6.48
N PHE A 155 -14.61 -3.99 -6.58
CA PHE A 155 -14.12 -2.64 -6.86
C PHE A 155 -14.78 -2.02 -8.11
N LEU A 156 -14.93 -2.81 -9.18
CA LEU A 156 -15.55 -2.35 -10.42
C LEU A 156 -16.98 -1.81 -10.24
N LYS A 157 -17.73 -2.35 -9.27
CA LYS A 157 -19.10 -1.91 -8.96
C LYS A 157 -19.10 -0.62 -8.14
N ILE A 158 -18.23 -0.53 -7.13
CA ILE A 158 -18.14 0.67 -6.29
C ILE A 158 -17.39 1.82 -6.98
N LYS A 159 -16.61 1.54 -8.04
CA LYS A 159 -15.72 2.51 -8.70
C LYS A 159 -16.46 3.77 -9.11
N VAL A 160 -17.61 3.64 -9.76
CA VAL A 160 -18.38 4.80 -10.24
C VAL A 160 -18.86 5.66 -9.07
N ALA A 161 -19.43 5.04 -8.04
CA ALA A 161 -19.90 5.74 -6.85
C ALA A 161 -18.74 6.39 -6.05
N LEU A 162 -17.57 5.74 -6.02
CA LEU A 162 -16.36 6.29 -5.43
C LEU A 162 -15.90 7.54 -6.19
N LEU A 163 -15.82 7.47 -7.52
CA LEU A 163 -15.39 8.59 -8.37
C LEU A 163 -16.27 9.84 -8.18
N GLN A 164 -17.58 9.65 -7.97
CA GLN A 164 -18.52 10.76 -7.70
C GLN A 164 -18.27 11.46 -6.35
N LYS A 165 -17.57 10.83 -5.41
CA LYS A 165 -17.23 11.42 -4.11
C LYS A 165 -15.89 12.14 -4.12
N LEU A 166 -15.10 12.03 -5.19
CA LEU A 166 -13.76 12.63 -5.27
C LEU A 166 -13.82 14.13 -5.52
N SER A 167 -12.85 14.87 -4.97
CA SER A 167 -12.60 16.24 -5.43
C SER A 167 -11.97 16.21 -6.81
N GLU A 168 -12.15 17.30 -7.57
CA GLU A 168 -11.55 17.45 -8.90
C GLU A 168 -10.02 17.25 -8.85
N LYS A 169 -9.35 17.88 -7.88
CA LYS A 169 -7.91 17.76 -7.66
C LYS A 169 -7.48 16.30 -7.44
N ALA A 170 -8.23 15.54 -6.64
CA ALA A 170 -7.92 14.13 -6.37
C ALA A 170 -8.14 13.27 -7.59
N TYR A 171 -9.21 13.52 -8.34
CA TYR A 171 -9.50 12.81 -9.58
C TYR A 171 -8.42 13.02 -10.65
N THR A 172 -7.95 14.25 -10.85
CA THR A 172 -6.89 14.56 -11.84
C THR A 172 -5.53 13.95 -11.50
N ASN A 173 -5.35 13.49 -10.26
CA ASN A 173 -4.12 12.85 -9.78
C ASN A 173 -4.16 11.31 -9.86
N ILE A 174 -5.22 10.72 -10.42
CA ILE A 174 -5.30 9.29 -10.70
C ILE A 174 -4.70 9.02 -12.09
N PHE A 175 -3.68 8.16 -12.15
CA PHE A 175 -2.99 7.80 -13.40
C PHE A 175 -3.16 6.32 -13.78
N GLY A 176 -3.40 5.47 -12.81
CA GLY A 176 -3.64 4.04 -12.98
C GLY A 176 -5.13 3.68 -12.86
N THR A 177 -5.36 2.38 -12.67
CA THR A 177 -6.70 1.77 -12.66
C THR A 177 -6.98 0.95 -11.40
N THR A 178 -6.03 0.93 -10.46
CA THR A 178 -6.11 0.12 -9.24
C THR A 178 -7.13 0.65 -8.24
N ASP A 179 -7.70 -0.26 -7.49
CA ASP A 179 -8.54 0.05 -6.34
C ASP A 179 -7.85 0.96 -5.31
N THR A 180 -6.56 0.71 -5.08
CA THR A 180 -5.74 1.44 -4.13
C THR A 180 -5.62 2.90 -4.50
N GLU A 181 -5.27 3.22 -5.75
CA GLU A 181 -5.08 4.61 -6.16
C GLU A 181 -6.35 5.43 -6.04
N HIS A 182 -7.50 4.80 -6.32
CA HIS A 182 -8.80 5.43 -6.19
C HIS A 182 -9.15 5.67 -4.71
N VAL A 183 -8.82 4.74 -3.81
CA VAL A 183 -8.98 4.99 -2.37
C VAL A 183 -7.97 6.00 -1.81
N ALA A 184 -6.75 6.04 -2.34
CA ALA A 184 -5.81 7.10 -2.03
C ALA A 184 -6.40 8.46 -2.44
N ALA A 185 -6.95 8.58 -3.64
CA ALA A 185 -7.65 9.79 -4.07
C ALA A 185 -8.83 10.16 -3.16
N LEU A 186 -9.59 9.18 -2.64
CA LEU A 186 -10.63 9.42 -1.65
C LEU A 186 -10.06 9.94 -0.32
N PHE A 187 -8.95 9.38 0.15
CA PHE A 187 -8.21 9.88 1.32
C PHE A 187 -7.79 11.34 1.13
N PHE A 188 -7.16 11.66 0.01
CA PHE A 188 -6.71 13.03 -0.27
C PHE A 188 -7.87 14.01 -0.55
N THR A 189 -9.02 13.52 -1.02
CA THR A 189 -10.26 14.29 -1.05
C THR A 189 -10.71 14.68 0.35
N HIS A 190 -10.66 13.75 1.31
CA HIS A 190 -11.04 14.01 2.69
C HIS A 190 -10.01 14.86 3.44
N LEU A 191 -8.73 14.77 3.05
CA LEU A 191 -7.65 15.57 3.63
C LEU A 191 -7.77 17.06 3.30
N GLY A 192 -8.36 17.39 2.14
CA GLY A 192 -8.55 18.77 1.67
C GLY A 192 -7.59 19.12 0.53
N ASN A 193 -7.26 20.40 0.36
CA ASN A 193 -6.43 20.87 -0.76
C ASN A 193 -4.94 20.98 -0.43
N ASP A 194 -4.56 20.93 0.85
CA ASP A 194 -3.21 21.24 1.33
C ASP A 194 -2.30 20.01 1.36
N TRP A 195 -2.02 19.44 0.18
CA TRP A 195 -1.16 18.23 0.07
C TRP A 195 0.33 18.53 0.10
N ASP A 196 0.71 19.80 0.15
CA ASP A 196 2.10 20.26 0.12
C ASP A 196 2.58 20.75 1.48
N THR A 197 1.70 20.76 2.49
CA THR A 197 2.01 21.15 3.85
C THR A 197 2.08 19.92 4.76
N GLU A 198 2.85 20.06 5.85
CA GLU A 198 2.83 19.09 6.95
C GLU A 198 1.53 19.27 7.73
N LEU A 199 0.72 18.22 7.79
CA LEU A 199 -0.51 18.21 8.56
C LEU A 199 -0.31 17.42 9.85
N PRO A 200 -0.94 17.79 10.97
CA PRO A 200 -0.81 17.03 12.21
C PRO A 200 -1.23 15.57 12.04
N MET A 201 -0.53 14.64 12.72
CA MET A 201 -0.87 13.21 12.75
C MET A 201 -2.35 12.95 13.09
N GLU A 202 -2.93 13.75 13.98
CA GLU A 202 -4.34 13.63 14.36
C GLU A 202 -5.30 13.89 13.18
N THR A 203 -4.95 14.83 12.30
CA THR A 203 -5.69 15.08 11.06
C THR A 203 -5.58 13.87 10.14
N LEU A 204 -4.37 13.30 9.96
CA LEU A 204 -4.17 12.11 9.13
C LEU A 204 -4.98 10.91 9.65
N LYS A 205 -5.00 10.69 10.97
CA LYS A 205 -5.79 9.61 11.61
C LYS A 205 -7.29 9.79 11.37
N LYS A 206 -7.83 10.99 11.62
CA LYS A 206 -9.25 11.30 11.38
C LYS A 206 -9.64 11.11 9.92
N THR A 207 -8.79 11.59 9.00
CA THR A 207 -8.97 11.40 7.56
C THR A 207 -8.97 9.92 7.19
N MET A 208 -8.02 9.13 7.72
CA MET A 208 -7.93 7.69 7.47
C MET A 208 -9.18 6.93 7.95
N ILE A 209 -9.66 7.24 9.15
CA ILE A 209 -10.91 6.67 9.70
C ILE A 209 -12.09 7.02 8.78
N LYS A 210 -12.21 8.29 8.37
CA LYS A 210 -13.26 8.74 7.46
C LYS A 210 -13.19 8.03 6.10
N THR A 211 -11.99 7.81 5.57
CA THR A 211 -11.80 7.05 4.33
C THR A 211 -12.22 5.60 4.48
N LEU A 212 -11.83 4.92 5.57
CA LEU A 212 -12.26 3.55 5.85
C LEU A 212 -13.78 3.46 5.96
N GLN A 213 -14.41 4.37 6.69
CA GLN A 213 -15.87 4.45 6.79
C GLN A 213 -16.51 4.70 5.42
N GLY A 214 -15.98 5.63 4.62
CA GLY A 214 -16.49 5.93 3.28
C GLY A 214 -16.42 4.74 2.33
N VAL A 215 -15.30 4.00 2.36
CA VAL A 215 -15.16 2.75 1.60
C VAL A 215 -16.19 1.72 2.08
N LEU A 216 -16.30 1.48 3.39
CA LEU A 216 -17.27 0.52 3.95
C LEU A 216 -18.73 0.89 3.66
N SER A 217 -19.09 2.17 3.69
CA SER A 217 -20.43 2.62 3.32
C SER A 217 -20.75 2.31 1.86
N LEU A 218 -19.82 2.61 0.94
CA LEU A 218 -19.96 2.28 -0.49
C LEU A 218 -20.18 0.78 -0.69
N PHE A 219 -19.43 -0.05 0.05
CA PHE A 219 -19.62 -1.49 0.06
C PHE A 219 -21.02 -1.92 0.48
N GLN A 220 -21.50 -1.39 1.60
CA GLN A 220 -22.81 -1.74 2.15
C GLN A 220 -23.95 -1.30 1.23
N GLU A 221 -23.84 -0.13 0.60
CA GLU A 221 -24.81 0.38 -0.37
C GLU A 221 -24.88 -0.53 -1.61
N THR A 222 -23.74 -0.80 -2.24
CA THR A 222 -23.68 -1.65 -3.45
C THR A 222 -24.11 -3.10 -3.19
N THR A 223 -23.83 -3.64 -2.00
CA THR A 223 -24.25 -5.01 -1.65
C THR A 223 -25.77 -5.10 -1.50
N LYS A 224 -26.40 -4.10 -0.86
CA LYS A 224 -27.87 -4.03 -0.70
C LYS A 224 -28.58 -3.89 -2.05
N GLU A 225 -28.05 -3.06 -2.94
CA GLU A 225 -28.66 -2.83 -4.26
C GLU A 225 -28.66 -4.09 -5.14
N ASN A 226 -27.61 -4.92 -5.05
CA ASN A 226 -27.44 -6.08 -5.93
C ASN A 226 -27.89 -7.41 -5.31
N ASN A 227 -28.40 -7.44 -4.07
CA ASN A 227 -28.73 -8.67 -3.32
C ASN A 227 -27.58 -9.70 -3.31
N GLU A 228 -26.34 -9.24 -3.25
CA GLU A 228 -25.16 -10.10 -3.27
C GLU A 228 -24.67 -10.42 -1.86
N THR A 229 -23.96 -11.53 -1.71
CA THR A 229 -23.25 -11.82 -0.46
C THR A 229 -22.15 -10.79 -0.27
N LEU A 230 -22.05 -10.23 0.94
CA LEU A 230 -20.95 -9.33 1.30
C LEU A 230 -19.63 -10.08 1.04
N LEU A 231 -18.75 -9.47 0.24
CA LEU A 231 -17.41 -9.98 -0.01
C LEU A 231 -16.40 -9.29 0.90
N HIS A 232 -15.45 -10.07 1.43
CA HIS A 232 -14.42 -9.59 2.34
C HIS A 232 -13.45 -8.63 1.64
N SER A 233 -13.22 -7.46 2.22
CA SER A 233 -12.14 -6.54 1.88
C SER A 233 -11.13 -6.43 3.03
N SER A 234 -9.85 -6.37 2.66
CA SER A 234 -8.72 -6.16 3.56
C SER A 234 -8.00 -4.87 3.18
N LEU A 235 -7.77 -4.00 4.16
CA LEU A 235 -7.43 -2.59 3.95
C LEU A 235 -6.20 -2.19 4.77
N ASN A 236 -5.03 -2.78 4.51
CA ASN A 236 -3.81 -2.36 5.18
C ASN A 236 -3.18 -1.17 4.44
N PHE A 237 -3.48 0.03 4.90
CA PHE A 237 -2.95 1.25 4.31
C PHE A 237 -1.70 1.74 5.04
N ALA A 238 -0.82 2.42 4.31
CA ALA A 238 0.28 3.19 4.88
C ALA A 238 0.40 4.53 4.16
N VAL A 239 0.58 5.61 4.91
CA VAL A 239 0.76 6.97 4.39
C VAL A 239 1.91 7.67 5.12
N THR A 240 2.71 8.43 4.38
CA THR A 240 3.80 9.24 4.93
C THR A 240 3.96 10.55 4.16
N ASP A 241 4.53 11.56 4.80
CA ASP A 241 4.87 12.87 4.27
C ASP A 241 6.37 13.21 4.41
N SER A 242 7.20 12.20 4.67
CA SER A 242 8.62 12.23 5.09
C SER A 242 8.92 12.46 6.58
N CYS A 243 8.00 13.08 7.32
CA CYS A 243 8.20 13.44 8.73
C CYS A 243 7.52 12.45 9.68
N GLN A 244 6.42 11.85 9.22
CA GLN A 244 5.60 10.94 10.01
C GLN A 244 5.06 9.78 9.15
N LEU A 245 4.73 8.68 9.82
CA LEU A 245 4.21 7.45 9.21
C LEU A 245 2.95 7.01 9.94
N LEU A 246 1.86 6.84 9.18
CA LEU A 246 0.62 6.23 9.66
C LEU A 246 0.39 4.92 8.90
N ALA A 247 0.24 3.82 9.62
CA ALA A 247 -0.12 2.53 9.06
C ALA A 247 -1.39 2.00 9.74
N VAL A 248 -2.22 1.31 8.95
CA VAL A 248 -3.45 0.66 9.39
C VAL A 248 -3.41 -0.81 9.03
N ARG A 249 -3.95 -1.65 9.91
CA ARG A 249 -4.27 -3.05 9.63
C ARG A 249 -5.76 -3.25 9.87
N PHE A 250 -6.52 -3.58 8.83
CA PHE A 250 -7.98 -3.64 8.92
C PHE A 250 -8.61 -4.69 7.99
N SER A 251 -9.64 -5.39 8.51
CA SER A 251 -10.50 -6.31 7.79
C SER A 251 -11.95 -5.86 7.94
N SER A 252 -12.72 -5.91 6.86
CA SER A 252 -14.15 -5.59 6.84
C SER A 252 -15.05 -6.62 7.53
N MET A 253 -14.53 -7.82 7.81
CA MET A 253 -15.26 -8.93 8.41
C MET A 253 -14.44 -9.55 9.54
N GLU A 254 -15.08 -9.83 10.67
CA GLU A 254 -14.41 -10.33 11.87
C GLU A 254 -13.84 -11.75 11.69
N GLU A 255 -14.43 -12.52 10.78
CA GLU A 255 -14.06 -13.89 10.45
C GLU A 255 -12.76 -13.98 9.66
N PHE A 256 -12.39 -12.91 8.95
CA PHE A 256 -11.22 -12.88 8.07
C PHE A 256 -10.08 -12.09 8.68
N GLU A 257 -8.91 -12.72 8.72
CA GLU A 257 -7.70 -12.08 9.21
C GLU A 257 -7.14 -11.09 8.15
N PRO A 258 -6.91 -9.81 8.50
CA PRO A 258 -6.27 -8.88 7.58
C PRO A 258 -4.79 -9.24 7.37
N PRO A 259 -4.17 -8.81 6.25
CA PRO A 259 -2.76 -9.06 5.99
C PRO A 259 -1.89 -8.67 7.19
N SER A 260 -0.78 -9.37 7.36
CA SER A 260 0.10 -9.14 8.49
C SER A 260 0.76 -7.75 8.42
N LEU A 261 0.98 -7.15 9.59
CA LEU A 261 1.71 -5.90 9.74
C LEU A 261 2.60 -6.01 10.99
N TYR A 262 3.88 -5.74 10.84
CA TYR A 262 4.87 -5.76 11.91
C TYR A 262 5.60 -4.42 11.93
N TYR A 263 6.03 -4.00 13.12
CA TYR A 263 6.87 -2.82 13.29
C TYR A 263 7.97 -3.12 14.30
N SER A 264 9.09 -2.40 14.16
CA SER A 264 10.20 -2.38 15.12
C SER A 264 10.61 -0.93 15.31
N THR A 265 11.01 -0.59 16.53
CA THR A 265 11.52 0.73 16.93
C THR A 265 12.96 0.61 17.37
#